data_AF-A0A7J4N1S6-F1
#
_entry.id   AF-A0A7J4N1S6-F1
#
_cell.length_a   1.000
_cell.length_b   1.000
_cell.length_c   1.000
_cell.angle_alpha   90.00
_cell.angle_beta   90.00
_cell.angle_gamma   90.00
#
_symmetry.space_group_name_H-M   'P 1'
#
loop_
_entity.id
_entity.type
_entity.pdbx_description
1 polymer ?
#
loop_
_entity_poly.entity_id
_entity_poly.type
_entity_poly.pdbx_seq_one_letter_code
_entity_poly.pdbx_strand_id
1 'polypeptide(L)'
;MDEPDFESLLSEFDLRDMAGFTRNFVEDLRSALTIELDLEEEKDWSGVLCLGMGGSGAGGLFLKALSDDSGGLPFVVWTDYGVPSWWGPE
;
A
#
# COMPACT_ATOMS: atom_id res chain seq x y z
N MET A 1 14.07 -23.32 31.58
CA MET A 1 13.70 -23.33 30.15
C MET A 1 14.91 -22.82 29.42
N ASP A 2 15.38 -23.57 28.44
CA ASP A 2 16.42 -23.08 27.54
C ASP A 2 15.85 -21.93 26.70
N GLU A 3 16.72 -21.01 26.32
CA GLU A 3 16.35 -19.86 25.49
C GLU A 3 15.93 -20.35 24.09
N PRO A 4 14.84 -19.83 23.52
CA PRO A 4 14.38 -20.28 22.21
C PRO A 4 15.38 -19.90 21.11
N ASP A 5 15.72 -20.86 20.26
CA ASP A 5 16.48 -20.61 19.04
C ASP A 5 15.55 -20.01 17.96
N PHE A 6 15.63 -18.69 17.79
CA PHE A 6 14.80 -17.97 16.82
C PHE A 6 15.12 -18.33 15.36
N GLU A 7 16.33 -18.77 15.02
CA GLU A 7 16.63 -19.17 13.64
C GLU A 7 15.91 -20.47 13.27
N SER A 8 15.90 -21.43 14.19
CA SER A 8 15.14 -22.66 14.04
C SER A 8 13.63 -22.38 13.95
N LEU A 9 13.11 -21.51 14.82
CA LEU A 9 11.69 -21.15 14.82
C LEU A 9 11.27 -20.43 13.52
N LEU A 10 12.10 -19.52 13.01
CA LEU A 10 11.83 -18.87 11.73
C LEU A 10 11.83 -19.88 10.58
N SER A 11 12.79 -20.80 10.57
CA SER A 11 12.88 -21.85 9.55
C SER A 11 11.66 -22.78 9.56
N GLU A 12 11.08 -23.04 10.74
CA GLU A 12 9.90 -23.89 10.91
C GLU A 12 8.58 -23.17 10.56
N PHE A 13 8.41 -21.93 11.02
CA PHE A 13 7.11 -21.25 10.99
C PHE A 13 7.00 -20.13 9.95
N ASP A 14 8.10 -19.52 9.53
CA ASP A 14 8.09 -18.38 8.60
C ASP A 14 8.30 -18.81 7.14
N LEU A 15 7.49 -19.76 6.69
CA LEU A 15 7.59 -20.37 5.36
C LEU A 15 7.38 -19.39 4.19
N ARG A 16 6.92 -18.17 4.48
CA ARG A 16 6.63 -17.11 3.50
C ARG A 16 7.48 -15.86 3.70
N ASP A 17 8.48 -15.94 4.57
CA ASP A 17 9.46 -14.86 4.83
C ASP A 17 8.82 -13.53 5.28
N MET A 18 7.80 -13.62 6.15
CA MET A 18 7.18 -12.47 6.81
C MET A 18 8.19 -11.66 7.60
N ALA A 19 9.14 -12.32 8.26
CA ALA A 19 10.23 -11.65 8.95
C ALA A 19 11.15 -10.93 7.96
N GLY A 20 11.41 -11.52 6.78
CA GLY A 20 12.13 -10.87 5.68
C GLY A 20 11.50 -9.55 5.28
N PHE A 21 10.18 -9.51 5.04
CA PHE A 21 9.47 -8.25 4.74
C PHE A 21 9.66 -7.18 5.82
N THR A 22 9.66 -7.56 7.10
CA THR A 22 9.89 -6.58 8.18
C THR A 22 11.34 -6.08 8.22
N ARG A 23 12.32 -6.95 7.94
CA ARG A 23 13.75 -6.61 7.93
C ARG A 23 14.12 -5.74 6.72
N ASN A 24 13.49 -6.00 5.58
CA ASN A 24 13.76 -5.30 4.32
C ASN A 24 12.99 -3.99 4.17
N PHE A 25 12.08 -3.66 5.11
CA PHE A 25 11.18 -2.52 5.02
C PHE A 25 11.84 -1.20 4.58
N VAL A 26 13.02 -0.87 5.13
CA VAL A 26 13.73 0.38 4.80
C VAL A 26 14.21 0.38 3.35
N GLU A 27 14.77 -0.73 2.86
CA GLU A 27 15.25 -0.84 1.50
C GLU A 27 14.09 -0.93 0.50
N ASP A 28 13.02 -1.65 0.86
CA ASP A 28 11.79 -1.74 0.05
C ASP A 28 11.14 -0.36 -0.11
N LEU A 29 11.04 0.42 0.98
CA LEU A 29 10.52 1.78 0.96
C LEU A 29 11.40 2.69 0.10
N ARG A 30 12.73 2.60 0.24
CA ARG A 30 13.67 3.37 -0.57
C ARG A 30 13.49 3.05 -2.05
N SER A 31 13.45 1.77 -2.40
CA SER A 31 13.27 1.31 -3.78
C SER A 31 11.96 1.85 -4.36
N ALA A 32 10.85 1.75 -3.60
CA ALA A 32 9.55 2.25 -4.00
C ALA A 32 9.50 3.78 -4.20
N LEU A 33 10.26 4.56 -3.43
CA LEU A 33 10.33 6.02 -3.60
C LEU A 33 11.23 6.45 -4.77
N THR A 34 12.15 5.60 -5.19
CA THR A 34 13.07 5.88 -6.31
C THR A 34 12.63 5.26 -7.63
N ILE A 35 11.50 4.56 -7.65
CA ILE A 35 10.99 3.95 -8.87
C ILE A 35 10.57 5.07 -9.84
N GLU A 36 11.10 5.04 -11.05
CA GLU A 36 10.64 5.90 -12.13
C GLU A 36 9.41 5.24 -12.74
N LEU A 37 8.26 5.91 -12.62
CA LEU A 37 7.03 5.48 -13.27
C LEU A 37 6.89 6.26 -14.58
N ASP A 38 6.87 5.55 -15.70
CA ASP A 38 6.57 6.11 -17.02
C ASP A 38 5.06 6.33 -17.15
N LEU A 39 4.54 7.27 -16.36
CA LEU A 39 3.14 7.69 -16.39
C LEU A 39 3.01 8.94 -17.23
N GLU A 40 2.06 8.93 -18.17
CA GLU A 40 1.68 10.16 -18.86
C GLU A 40 1.12 11.16 -17.84
N GLU A 41 1.63 12.39 -17.87
CA GLU A 41 1.11 13.51 -17.09
C GLU A 41 -0.28 13.92 -17.63
N GLU A 42 -1.32 13.12 -17.37
CA GLU A 42 -2.68 13.64 -17.45
C GLU A 42 -2.91 14.59 -16.27
N LYS A 43 -3.32 15.82 -16.56
CA LYS A 43 -3.43 16.91 -15.57
C LYS A 43 -4.86 17.21 -15.11
N ASP A 44 -5.84 16.52 -15.69
CA ASP A 44 -7.28 16.81 -15.50
C ASP A 44 -8.00 15.72 -14.67
N TRP A 45 -7.31 15.15 -13.68
CA TRP A 45 -7.95 14.25 -12.74
C TRP A 45 -8.92 15.02 -11.84
N SER A 46 -10.16 14.52 -11.69
CA SER A 46 -11.12 15.02 -10.70
C SER A 46 -10.96 14.37 -9.32
N GLY A 47 -10.25 13.25 -9.27
CA GLY A 47 -9.94 12.52 -8.04
C GLY A 47 -9.17 11.23 -8.32
N VAL A 48 -8.71 10.56 -7.27
CA VAL A 48 -8.06 9.24 -7.32
C VAL A 48 -8.91 8.25 -6.55
N LEU A 49 -9.18 7.09 -7.14
CA LEU A 49 -9.84 5.97 -6.48
C LEU A 49 -8.82 4.85 -6.19
N CYS A 50 -8.52 4.63 -4.92
CA CYS A 50 -7.70 3.52 -4.44
C CYS A 50 -8.57 2.28 -4.20
N LEU A 51 -8.39 1.25 -5.03
CA LEU A 51 -9.06 -0.04 -4.87
C LEU A 51 -8.16 -1.00 -4.09
N GLY A 52 -8.62 -1.50 -2.94
CA GLY A 52 -7.83 -2.43 -2.15
C GLY A 52 -8.51 -2.88 -0.87
N MET A 53 -8.20 -4.10 -0.43
CA MET A 53 -8.71 -4.68 0.81
C MET A 53 -7.54 -5.06 1.74
N GLY A 54 -7.72 -4.86 3.04
CA GLY A 54 -6.66 -5.13 4.02
C GLY A 54 -5.44 -4.23 3.81
N GLY A 55 -4.25 -4.83 3.69
CA GLY A 55 -2.99 -4.08 3.57
C GLY A 55 -2.92 -3.14 2.36
N SER A 56 -3.49 -3.53 1.21
CA SER A 56 -3.53 -2.65 0.02
C SER A 56 -4.49 -1.47 0.22
N GLY A 57 -5.61 -1.69 0.92
CA GLY A 57 -6.52 -0.62 1.32
C GLY A 57 -5.88 0.36 2.32
N ALA A 58 -5.05 -0.15 3.24
CA ALA A 58 -4.32 0.68 4.19
C ALA A 58 -3.33 1.65 3.49
N GLY A 59 -2.68 1.22 2.40
CA GLY A 59 -1.87 2.11 1.57
C GLY A 59 -2.69 3.26 0.96
N GLY A 60 -3.89 2.97 0.45
CA GLY A 60 -4.82 3.99 -0.03
C GLY A 60 -5.25 4.98 1.07
N LEU A 61 -5.49 4.49 2.30
CA LEU A 61 -5.86 5.34 3.44
C LEU A 61 -4.74 6.31 3.81
N PHE A 62 -3.49 5.87 3.71
CA PHE A 62 -2.33 6.74 3.91
C PHE A 62 -2.27 7.87 2.87
N LEU A 63 -2.44 7.55 1.58
CA LEU A 63 -2.47 8.55 0.52
C LEU A 63 -3.63 9.53 0.69
N LYS A 64 -4.81 9.04 1.10
CA LYS A 64 -5.95 9.88 1.43
C LYS A 64 -5.63 10.86 2.55
N ALA A 65 -5.02 10.40 3.64
CA ALA A 65 -4.66 11.27 4.76
C ALA A 65 -3.69 12.39 4.33
N LEU A 66 -2.72 12.09 3.45
CA LEU A 66 -1.81 13.10 2.90
C LEU A 66 -2.53 14.12 2.01
N SER A 67 -3.46 13.67 1.17
CA SER A 67 -4.27 14.55 0.30
C SER A 67 -5.21 15.44 1.13
N ASP A 68 -5.91 14.85 2.10
CA ASP A 68 -6.85 15.56 2.98
C ASP A 68 -6.12 16.65 3.80
N ASP A 69 -4.86 16.40 4.22
CA ASP A 69 -4.02 17.36 4.95
C ASP A 69 -3.45 18.47 4.04
N SER A 70 -2.89 18.08 2.88
CA SER A 70 -2.21 19.03 1.98
C SER A 70 -3.19 19.91 1.21
N GLY A 71 -4.43 19.48 1.06
CA GLY A 71 -5.43 20.08 0.18
C GLY A 71 -5.11 19.81 -1.30
N GLY A 72 -6.11 19.41 -2.08
CA GLY A 72 -5.92 19.16 -3.50
C GLY A 72 -6.89 18.13 -4.08
N LEU A 73 -6.36 17.27 -4.96
CA LEU A 73 -7.08 16.21 -5.65
C LEU A 73 -7.65 15.19 -4.63
N PRO A 74 -8.97 14.93 -4.59
CA PRO A 74 -9.54 14.05 -3.58
C PRO A 74 -9.15 12.59 -3.82
N PHE A 75 -8.77 11.89 -2.74
CA PHE A 75 -8.52 10.45 -2.75
C PHE A 75 -9.66 9.71 -2.06
N VAL A 76 -10.22 8.71 -2.74
CA VAL A 76 -11.25 7.82 -2.20
C VAL A 76 -10.68 6.42 -2.09
N VAL A 77 -10.79 5.82 -0.92
CA VAL A 77 -10.42 4.42 -0.72
C VAL A 77 -11.67 3.58 -0.74
N TRP A 78 -11.67 2.55 -1.58
CA TRP A 78 -12.79 1.66 -1.75
C TRP A 78 -12.38 0.23 -1.44
N THR A 79 -12.96 -0.29 -0.36
CA THR A 79 -12.63 -1.61 0.20
C THR A 79 -13.73 -2.64 -0.06
N ASP A 80 -14.63 -2.35 -1.01
CA ASP A 80 -15.66 -3.28 -1.44
C ASP A 80 -15.17 -4.10 -2.65
N TYR A 81 -15.82 -5.24 -2.90
CA TYR A 81 -15.57 -6.08 -4.07
C TYR A 81 -16.20 -5.52 -5.36
N GLY A 82 -17.16 -4.61 -5.23
CA GLY A 82 -17.70 -3.82 -6.34
C GLY A 82 -16.89 -2.56 -6.63
N VAL A 83 -17.40 -1.76 -7.55
CA VAL A 83 -16.91 -0.40 -7.85
C VAL A 83 -17.99 0.59 -7.41
N PRO A 84 -17.67 1.80 -6.91
CA PRO A 84 -18.69 2.74 -6.46
C PRO A 84 -19.71 3.02 -7.58
N SER A 85 -21.00 3.15 -7.25
CA SER A 85 -22.04 3.36 -8.27
C SER A 85 -21.94 4.69 -9.03
N TRP A 86 -21.21 5.65 -8.46
CA TRP A 86 -20.90 6.94 -9.07
C TRP A 86 -19.59 6.91 -9.89
N TRP A 87 -18.85 5.80 -9.85
CA TRP A 87 -17.64 5.63 -10.65
C TRP A 87 -17.99 5.09 -12.03
N GLY A 88 -17.74 5.89 -13.04
CA GLY A 88 -18.02 5.58 -14.44
C GLY A 88 -17.76 6.81 -15.30
N PRO A 89 -17.59 6.64 -16.61
CA PRO A 89 -17.54 7.77 -17.51
C PRO A 89 -18.89 8.50 -17.43
N GLU A 90 -18.87 9.82 -17.27
CA GLU A 90 -19.98 10.64 -17.76
C GLU A 90 -20.14 10.47 -19.27
#